data_AF-A0A345CPH8-F1
#
_entry.id   AF-A0A345CPH8-F1
#
_cell.length_a   1.000
_cell.length_b   1.000
_cell.length_c   1.000
_cell.angle_alpha   90.00
_cell.angle_beta   90.00
_cell.angle_gamma   90.00
#
_symmetry.space_group_name_H-M   'P 1'
#
loop_
_entity.id
_entity.type
_entity.pdbx_description
1 polymer ?
#
loop_
_entity_poly.entity_id
_entity_poly.type
_entity_poly.pdbx_seq_one_letter_code
_entity_poly.pdbx_strand_id
1 'polypeptide(L)' 'MKIFLFSLLGACCGFAVLLLAFPALSRLFVGPVVSDDEMNQNVLLFLVSAPLFSIAGALICGFYARHYLNKKRQL' A
#
# COMPACT_ATOMS: atom_id res chain seq x y z
N MET A 1 7.13 19.18 7.73
CA MET A 1 5.95 19.18 6.83
C MET A 1 6.20 18.52 5.47
N LYS A 2 7.24 18.88 4.70
CA LYS A 2 7.46 18.28 3.35
C LYS A 2 7.55 16.75 3.35
N ILE A 3 8.34 16.14 4.24
CA ILE A 3 8.48 14.67 4.33
C ILE A 3 7.16 14.00 4.70
N PHE A 4 6.37 14.62 5.58
CA PHE A 4 5.05 14.11 5.98
C PHE A 4 4.08 14.08 4.79
N LEU A 5 4.06 15.12 3.96
CA LEU A 5 3.24 15.14 2.74
C LEU A 5 3.66 14.06 1.73
N PHE A 6 4.96 13.85 1.53
CA PHE A 6 5.44 12.77 0.65
C PHE A 6 5.11 11.38 1.21
N SER A 7 5.21 11.19 2.53
CA SER A 7 4.80 9.95 3.20
C SER A 7 3.29 9.70 3.06
N LEU A 8 2.46 10.72 3.26
CA LEU A 8 1.01 10.62 3.07
C LEU A 8 0.65 10.27 1.62
N LEU A 9 1.31 10.92 0.65
CA LEU A 9 1.12 10.62 -0.77
C LEU A 9 1.58 9.19 -1.11
N GLY A 10 2.67 8.73 -0.47
CA GLY A 10 3.13 7.35 -0.54
C GLY A 10 2.11 6.35 0.01
N ALA A 11 1.48 6.65 1.15
CA ALA A 11 0.40 5.84 1.72
C ALA A 11 -0.79 5.70 0.75
N CYS A 12 -1.27 6.83 0.22
CA CYS A 12 -2.36 6.84 -0.76
C CYS A 12 -1.99 6.05 -2.01
N CYS A 13 -0.74 6.19 -2.51
CA CYS A 13 -0.26 5.46 -3.67
C CYS A 13 -0.18 3.95 -3.39
N GLY A 14 0.36 3.55 -2.24
CA GLY A 14 0.41 2.15 -1.82
C GLY A 14 -0.97 1.50 -1.75
N PHE A 15 -1.95 2.21 -1.18
CA PHE A 15 -3.34 1.75 -1.15
C PHE A 15 -3.96 1.67 -2.56
N ALA A 16 -3.69 2.64 -3.44
CA ALA A 16 -4.17 2.60 -4.83
C ALA A 16 -3.58 1.40 -5.61
N VAL A 17 -2.30 1.09 -5.40
CA VAL A 17 -1.66 -0.10 -5.97
C VAL A 17 -2.35 -1.37 -5.47
N LEU A 18 -2.68 -1.44 -4.18
CA LEU A 18 -3.46 -2.57 -3.66
C LEU A 18 -4.80 -2.68 -4.38
N LEU A 19 -5.57 -1.60 -4.54
CA LEU A 19 -6.88 -1.67 -5.22
C LEU A 19 -6.77 -2.21 -6.65
N LEU A 20 -5.71 -1.84 -7.37
CA LEU A 20 -5.45 -2.35 -8.72
C LEU A 20 -5.00 -3.82 -8.72
N ALA A 21 -4.20 -4.23 -7.74
CA ALA A 21 -3.67 -5.58 -7.61
C ALA A 21 -4.63 -6.56 -6.91
N PHE A 22 -5.60 -6.05 -6.15
CA PHE A 22 -6.48 -6.85 -5.28
C PHE A 22 -7.28 -7.91 -6.05
N PRO A 23 -7.82 -7.66 -7.25
CA PRO A 23 -8.50 -8.71 -8.02
C PRO A 23 -7.58 -9.90 -8.35
N ALA A 24 -6.30 -9.63 -8.63
CA ALA A 24 -5.31 -10.67 -8.90
C ALA A 24 -4.91 -11.40 -7.60
N LEU A 25 -4.72 -10.66 -6.50
CA LEU A 25 -4.43 -11.24 -5.19
C LEU A 25 -5.57 -12.13 -4.68
N SER A 26 -6.82 -11.68 -4.82
CA SER A 26 -8.02 -12.44 -4.48
C SER A 26 -8.07 -13.78 -5.22
N ARG A 27 -7.82 -13.77 -6.54
CA ARG A 27 -7.76 -15.00 -7.34
C ARG A 27 -6.60 -15.92 -6.97
N LEU A 28 -5.46 -15.37 -6.55
CA LEU A 28 -4.27 -16.14 -6.23
C LEU A 28 -4.33 -16.79 -4.84
N PHE A 29 -4.90 -16.10 -3.85
CA PHE A 29 -4.95 -16.58 -2.47
C PHE A 29 -6.24 -17.27 -2.08
N VAL A 30 -7.40 -16.78 -2.57
CA VAL A 30 -8.72 -17.30 -2.18
C VAL A 30 -9.35 -18.10 -3.33
N GLY A 31 -9.21 -17.63 -4.56
CA GLY A 31 -9.83 -18.25 -5.73
C GLY A 31 -11.16 -17.59 -6.11
N PRO A 32 -11.98 -18.23 -6.98
CA PRO A 32 -13.28 -17.69 -7.39
C PRO A 32 -14.25 -17.62 -6.21
N VAL A 33 -14.99 -16.51 -6.10
CA VAL A 33 -16.00 -16.34 -5.05
C VAL A 33 -17.26 -17.12 -5.45
N VAL A 34 -17.46 -18.27 -4.82
CA VAL A 34 -18.60 -19.16 -5.08
C VAL A 34 -19.55 -19.22 -3.87
N SER A 35 -19.05 -18.96 -2.67
CA SER A 35 -19.83 -18.92 -1.42
C SER A 35 -19.43 -17.73 -0.53
N ASP A 36 -20.13 -17.60 0.60
CA ASP A 36 -19.88 -16.54 1.58
C ASP A 36 -18.52 -16.69 2.29
N ASP A 37 -17.99 -17.92 2.37
CA ASP A 37 -16.70 -18.19 3.00
C ASP A 37 -15.54 -17.54 2.23
N GLU A 38 -15.54 -17.62 0.90
CA GLU A 38 -14.53 -16.97 0.06
C GLU A 38 -14.67 -15.44 0.08
N MET A 39 -15.90 -14.94 0.18
CA MET A 39 -16.14 -13.50 0.33
C MET A 39 -15.55 -12.99 1.66
N ASN A 40 -15.81 -13.68 2.76
CA ASN A 40 -15.27 -13.33 4.08
C ASN A 40 -13.74 -13.40 4.11
N GLN A 41 -13.14 -14.42 3.50
CA GLN A 41 -11.68 -14.52 3.38
C GLN A 41 -11.09 -13.37 2.55
N ASN A 42 -11.74 -12.95 1.46
CA ASN A 42 -11.30 -11.80 0.68
C ASN A 42 -11.39 -10.49 1.47
N VAL A 43 -12.43 -10.30 2.29
CA VAL A 43 -12.53 -9.13 3.18
C VAL A 43 -11.38 -9.10 4.19
N LEU A 44 -11.07 -10.25 4.81
CA LEU A 44 -9.93 -10.38 5.72
C LEU A 44 -8.60 -10.11 5.01
N LEU A 45 -8.42 -10.65 3.80
CA LEU A 45 -7.24 -10.40 2.97
C LEU A 45 -7.08 -8.91 2.67
N PHE A 46 -8.17 -8.22 2.32
CA PHE A 46 -8.17 -6.78 2.08
C PHE A 46 -7.81 -6.00 3.35
N LEU A 47 -8.41 -6.37 4.48
CA LEU A 47 -8.22 -5.70 5.76
C LEU A 47 -6.76 -5.78 6.25
N VAL A 48 -6.07 -6.89 5.98
CA VAL A 48 -4.65 -7.06 6.33
C VAL A 48 -3.73 -6.41 5.29
N SER A 49 -4.03 -6.55 4.00
CA SER A 49 -3.17 -6.01 2.94
C SER A 49 -3.25 -4.48 2.82
N ALA A 50 -4.40 -3.86 3.08
CA ALA A 50 -4.58 -2.40 3.03
C ALA A 50 -3.59 -1.61 3.91
N PRO A 51 -3.48 -1.89 5.22
CA PRO A 51 -2.51 -1.21 6.07
C PRO A 51 -1.08 -1.58 5.68
N LEU A 52 -0.79 -2.83 5.28
CA LEU A 52 0.56 -3.23 4.87
C LEU A 52 1.06 -2.44 3.66
N PHE A 53 0.25 -2.34 2.60
CA PHE A 53 0.61 -1.60 1.40
C PHE A 53 0.68 -0.09 1.65
N SER A 54 -0.24 0.45 2.45
CA SER A 54 -0.23 1.86 2.84
C SER A 54 1.01 2.23 3.65
N ILE A 55 1.36 1.43 4.66
CA ILE A 55 2.58 1.64 5.47
C ILE A 55 3.83 1.48 4.60
N ALA A 56 3.89 0.46 3.75
CA ALA A 56 5.03 0.26 2.84
C ALA A 56 5.22 1.47 1.91
N GLY A 57 4.14 1.96 1.28
CA GLY A 57 4.18 3.15 0.43
C GLY A 57 4.62 4.41 1.20
N ALA A 58 4.10 4.60 2.42
CA ALA A 58 4.49 5.71 3.28
C ALA A 58 5.99 5.68 3.64
N LEU A 59 6.50 4.51 4.03
CA LEU A 59 7.91 4.34 4.37
C LEU A 59 8.79 4.57 3.15
N ILE A 60 8.50 3.95 2.00
CA ILE A 60 9.30 4.10 0.78
C ILE A 60 9.38 5.58 0.35
N CYS A 61 8.23 6.27 0.23
CA CYS A 61 8.22 7.68 -0.15
C CYS A 61 8.83 8.58 0.93
N GLY A 62 8.60 8.30 2.21
CA GLY A 62 9.17 9.05 3.33
C GLY A 62 10.69 8.96 3.39
N PHE A 63 11.24 7.75 3.27
CA PHE A 63 12.69 7.52 3.20
C PHE A 63 13.30 8.14 1.94
N TYR A 64 12.66 7.99 0.78
CA TYR A 64 13.12 8.60 -0.46
C TYR A 64 13.15 10.13 -0.36
N ALA A 65 12.09 10.75 0.16
CA ALA A 65 12.03 12.19 0.37
C ALA A 65 13.10 12.68 1.36
N ARG A 66 13.36 11.93 2.44
CA ARG A 66 14.43 12.23 3.40
C ARG A 66 15.81 12.16 2.74
N HIS A 67 16.08 11.12 1.96
CA HIS A 67 17.34 10.96 1.23
C HIS A 67 17.55 12.09 0.22
N TYR A 68 16.50 12.43 -0.55
CA TYR A 68 16.55 13.51 -1.54
C TYR A 68 16.81 14.88 -0.91
N LEU A 69 16.15 15.20 0.20
CA LEU A 69 16.35 16.47 0.91
C LEU A 69 17.74 16.57 1.55
N ASN A 70 18.26 15.46 2.10
CA ASN A 70 19.63 15.44 2.64
C ASN A 70 20.67 15.64 1.55
N LYS A 71 20.47 15.05 0.35
CA LYS A 71 21.37 15.25 -0.80
C LYS A 71 21.37 16.70 -1.27
N LYS A 72 20.21 17.37 -1.31
CA LYS A 72 20.12 18.80 -1.65
C LYS A 72 20.75 19.74 -0.64
N ARG A 73 20.91 19.33 0.62
CA ARG A 73 21.53 20.17 1.67
C ARG A 73 23.06 20.17 1.61
N GLN A 74 23.65 19.25 0.84
CA GLN A 74 25.11 19.07 0.70
C GLN A 74 25.67 19.70 -0.58
N LEU A 75 24.81 20.22 -1.45
CA LEU A 75 25.12 20.99 -2.67
C LEU A 75 24.89 22.47 -2.38
#